data_AF-A0AAV0PJ96-F1
#
_entry.id   AF-A0AAV0PJ96-F1
#
_cell.length_a   1.000
_cell.length_b   1.000
_cell.length_c   1.000
_cell.angle_alpha   90.00
_cell.angle_beta   90.00
_cell.angle_gamma   90.00
#
_symmetry.space_group_name_H-M   'P 1'
#
loop_
_entity.id
_entity.type
_entity.pdbx_description
1 polymer ?
#
loop_
_entity_poly.entity_id
_entity_poly.type
_entity_poly.pdbx_seq_one_letter_code
_entity_poly.pdbx_strand_id
1 'polypeptide(L)'
;MVTSRAKIPCLRIFEELLEVEYLPRSCSRAMKAVGVVEATCEEIFEQVMSMDGTRFEWDCSFQYGSLVEEVDGHTAILYHRLQLDWFSTVVWPRDLCYVRYWRRNDDGSYVVLFRSRDHENCGPQPGYVRAHVESGGFNISPLKPRNGRPRSQVQHLIQIDLKGWGVGYISSFQQHCLLQMLNSVAGLREWFAQTDERGAPPRIPVMVNMASASVSSKKSLKLQDSSAHHHSASLDQINTAGRNSAMLDEYSDDDEEFQIAEDEQEAYLINQANDVKKTALEEEPGDKIDLSWFVGNLRYDEREKARDCWKVSDGNNFRVRSKNFCFDKTKIPAGKHLMDLVAVDWFKDTKRMDHVARRQGCAAQVASEKGLFTVVFNLQVPGSTHYSMVFYFVTKALVPGSLLQRFVDGDDEFRNSRFKLIPSVPKGSWIVRQSVGSTPCLLGKAVDCNYIRGPKYLEVDVDIGSSTVANGVLGLVVGVITTLVVDMAFLVQANATDELPERLIGAVRVSHIELSSAIVPNLDPS
;
A
#
# COMPACT_ATOMS: atom_id res chain seq x y z
N MET A 1 1.65 -14.60 16.19
CA MET A 1 2.02 -16.01 15.92
C MET A 1 1.11 -16.53 14.80
N VAL A 2 1.55 -17.49 13.98
CA VAL A 2 0.83 -17.91 12.75
C VAL A 2 0.67 -19.43 12.73
N THR A 3 -0.52 -19.94 12.38
CA THR A 3 -0.72 -21.38 12.10
C THR A 3 -0.91 -21.64 10.61
N SER A 4 0.04 -22.36 10.00
CA SER A 4 -0.12 -22.92 8.65
C SER A 4 -1.03 -24.14 8.70
N ARG A 5 -2.13 -24.17 7.94
CA ARG A 5 -3.15 -25.24 8.03
C ARG A 5 -3.40 -26.06 6.77
N ALA A 6 -2.84 -25.69 5.62
CA ALA A 6 -2.87 -26.53 4.41
C ALA A 6 -1.63 -26.29 3.54
N LYS A 7 -1.09 -27.36 2.94
CA LYS A 7 -0.09 -27.31 1.87
C LYS A 7 -0.69 -27.92 0.60
N ILE A 8 -1.39 -27.10 -0.18
CA ILE A 8 -1.48 -27.33 -1.63
C ILE A 8 -0.12 -26.88 -2.20
N PRO A 9 0.52 -27.60 -3.14
CA PRO A 9 1.81 -27.19 -3.67
C PRO A 9 1.80 -25.71 -4.10
N CYS A 10 2.79 -24.96 -3.61
CA CYS A 10 2.98 -23.53 -3.84
C CYS A 10 1.85 -22.57 -3.41
N LEU A 11 0.90 -23.01 -2.56
CA LEU A 11 -0.07 -22.12 -1.88
C LEU A 11 0.11 -22.21 -0.36
N ARG A 12 0.24 -21.07 0.31
CA ARG A 12 0.32 -20.96 1.78
C ARG A 12 -0.89 -20.18 2.28
N ILE A 13 -1.68 -20.79 3.16
CA ILE A 13 -2.82 -20.11 3.81
C ILE A 13 -2.51 -19.89 5.28
N PHE A 14 -2.80 -18.67 5.72
CA PHE A 14 -2.55 -18.15 7.06
C PHE A 14 -3.83 -17.56 7.64
N GLU A 15 -3.95 -17.62 8.96
CA GLU A 15 -5.06 -17.06 9.72
C GLU A 15 -4.48 -16.16 10.81
N GLU A 16 -5.02 -14.96 10.97
CA GLU A 16 -4.57 -14.03 12.00
C GLU A 16 -4.99 -14.51 13.40
N LEU A 17 -4.06 -14.48 14.35
CA LEU A 17 -4.35 -14.67 15.76
C LEU A 17 -4.59 -13.30 16.39
N LEU A 18 -5.76 -13.13 17.01
CA LEU A 18 -6.10 -11.94 17.78
C LEU A 18 -5.27 -11.92 19.08
N GLU A 19 -4.70 -10.76 19.44
CA GLU A 19 -4.12 -10.58 20.78
C GLU A 19 -5.25 -10.61 21.83
N VAL A 20 -5.07 -11.42 22.88
CA VAL A 20 -6.15 -11.84 23.81
C VAL A 20 -6.78 -10.68 24.59
N GLU A 21 -6.14 -9.51 24.63
CA GLU A 21 -6.62 -8.32 25.36
C GLU A 21 -7.86 -7.66 24.74
N TYR A 22 -8.19 -7.95 23.46
CA TYR A 22 -9.36 -7.36 22.78
C TYR A 22 -10.17 -8.44 22.04
N LEU A 23 -11.25 -8.91 22.68
CA LEU A 23 -12.26 -9.73 22.03
C LEU A 23 -13.04 -8.88 21.01
N PRO A 24 -12.98 -9.18 19.69
CA PRO A 24 -13.80 -8.48 18.71
C PRO A 24 -15.28 -8.79 18.91
N ARG A 25 -16.14 -7.82 18.61
CA ARG A 25 -17.60 -7.99 18.61
C ARG A 25 -18.12 -8.85 17.44
N SER A 26 -17.27 -9.17 16.46
CA SER A 26 -17.59 -9.99 15.29
C SER A 26 -16.78 -11.29 15.28
N CYS A 27 -17.38 -12.37 14.74
CA CYS A 27 -16.74 -13.69 14.62
C CYS A 27 -15.76 -13.78 13.41
N SER A 28 -15.71 -12.74 12.57
CA SER A 28 -14.86 -12.71 11.37
C SER A 28 -13.37 -12.64 11.73
N ARG A 29 -12.59 -13.64 11.31
CA ARG A 29 -11.13 -13.64 11.42
C ARG A 29 -10.50 -13.30 10.07
N ALA A 30 -9.44 -12.50 10.06
CA ALA A 30 -8.70 -12.20 8.85
C ALA A 30 -7.91 -13.44 8.40
N MET A 31 -8.04 -13.82 7.12
CA MET A 31 -7.30 -14.91 6.50
C MET A 31 -6.56 -14.43 5.25
N LYS A 32 -5.35 -14.95 5.04
CA LYS A 32 -4.47 -14.59 3.92
C LYS A 32 -4.00 -15.84 3.17
N ALA A 33 -4.12 -15.85 1.85
CA ALA A 33 -3.39 -16.78 0.99
C ALA A 33 -2.22 -16.09 0.31
N VAL A 34 -1.12 -16.82 0.12
CA VAL A 34 0.08 -16.39 -0.60
C VAL A 34 0.52 -17.48 -1.56
N GLY A 35 0.66 -17.14 -2.83
CA GLY A 35 1.17 -18.00 -3.89
C GLY A 35 2.15 -17.28 -4.80
N VAL A 36 2.75 -18.03 -5.73
CA VAL A 36 3.55 -17.47 -6.83
C VAL A 36 2.87 -17.85 -8.14
N VAL A 37 2.78 -16.87 -9.04
CA VAL A 37 2.20 -16.98 -10.37
C VAL A 37 3.30 -16.70 -11.40
N GLU A 38 3.36 -17.47 -12.48
CA GLU A 38 4.36 -17.29 -13.56
C GLU A 38 3.82 -16.31 -14.62
N ALA A 39 3.59 -15.07 -14.19
CA ALA A 39 3.18 -13.94 -15.01
C ALA A 39 3.71 -12.63 -14.41
N THR A 40 3.67 -11.54 -15.18
CA THR A 40 3.99 -10.19 -14.71
C THR A 40 2.93 -9.67 -13.73
N CYS A 41 3.28 -8.64 -12.95
CA CYS A 41 2.33 -8.04 -12.02
C CYS A 41 1.16 -7.34 -12.73
N GLU A 42 1.39 -6.85 -13.95
CA GLU A 42 0.41 -6.14 -14.79
C GLU A 42 -0.66 -7.09 -15.33
N GLU A 43 -0.27 -8.22 -15.95
CA GLU A 43 -1.20 -9.25 -16.43
C GLU A 43 -2.09 -9.79 -15.29
N ILE A 44 -1.50 -10.05 -14.12
CA ILE A 44 -2.25 -10.54 -12.95
C ILE A 44 -3.19 -9.45 -12.42
N PHE A 45 -2.76 -8.19 -12.42
CA PHE A 45 -3.57 -7.06 -12.00
C PHE A 45 -4.79 -6.90 -12.93
N GLU A 46 -4.60 -6.88 -14.25
CA GLU A 46 -5.69 -6.83 -15.23
C GLU A 46 -6.67 -7.99 -15.01
N GLN A 47 -6.16 -9.21 -14.81
CA GLN A 47 -7.00 -10.38 -14.58
C GLN A 47 -7.83 -10.29 -13.29
N VAL A 48 -7.24 -9.78 -12.20
CA VAL A 48 -7.90 -9.53 -10.91
C VAL A 48 -8.92 -8.39 -10.99
N MET A 49 -8.67 -7.40 -11.85
CA MET A 49 -9.50 -6.22 -12.04
C MET A 49 -10.71 -6.48 -12.95
N SER A 50 -10.65 -7.48 -13.83
CA SER A 50 -11.85 -7.92 -14.55
C SER A 50 -12.92 -8.47 -13.59
N MET A 51 -14.16 -8.14 -13.93
CA MET A 51 -15.41 -8.62 -13.30
C MET A 51 -16.34 -9.24 -14.36
N ASP A 52 -15.82 -9.57 -15.54
CA ASP A 52 -16.59 -10.19 -16.63
C ASP A 52 -16.82 -11.70 -16.42
N GLY A 53 -17.43 -12.34 -17.42
CA GLY A 53 -17.75 -13.77 -17.38
C GLY A 53 -16.53 -14.69 -17.21
N THR A 54 -15.35 -14.34 -17.71
CA THR A 54 -14.14 -15.20 -17.63
C THR A 54 -13.64 -15.40 -16.21
N ARG A 55 -14.07 -14.56 -15.26
CA ARG A 55 -13.59 -14.63 -13.87
C ARG A 55 -13.93 -15.94 -13.17
N PHE A 56 -15.03 -16.63 -13.51
CA PHE A 56 -15.34 -17.93 -12.90
C PHE A 56 -14.30 -19.02 -13.24
N GLU A 57 -13.51 -18.84 -14.31
CA GLU A 57 -12.50 -19.83 -14.74
C GLU A 57 -11.33 -19.94 -13.76
N TRP A 58 -11.11 -18.92 -12.91
CA TRP A 58 -10.06 -18.91 -11.88
C TRP A 58 -10.53 -18.54 -10.47
N ASP A 59 -11.65 -17.82 -10.32
CA ASP A 59 -12.25 -17.48 -9.02
C ASP A 59 -13.49 -18.35 -8.77
N CYS A 60 -13.30 -19.51 -8.14
CA CYS A 60 -14.40 -20.42 -7.82
C CYS A 60 -15.37 -19.90 -6.73
N SER A 61 -15.18 -18.68 -6.24
CA SER A 61 -16.14 -17.98 -5.39
C SER A 61 -16.99 -16.94 -6.14
N PHE A 62 -16.67 -16.67 -7.41
CA PHE A 62 -17.36 -15.67 -8.23
C PHE A 62 -18.56 -16.28 -8.97
N GLN A 63 -19.75 -15.71 -8.76
CA GLN A 63 -20.95 -16.03 -9.55
C GLN A 63 -21.27 -14.94 -10.60
N TYR A 64 -21.14 -13.67 -10.22
CA TYR A 64 -21.48 -12.52 -11.06
C TYR A 64 -20.86 -11.25 -10.51
N GLY A 65 -20.47 -10.33 -11.39
CA GLY A 65 -19.91 -9.03 -11.06
C GLY A 65 -20.44 -7.92 -11.97
N SER A 66 -20.50 -6.70 -11.45
CA SER A 66 -20.79 -5.50 -12.26
C SER A 66 -20.22 -4.24 -11.61
N LEU A 67 -19.82 -3.29 -12.46
CA LEU A 67 -19.53 -1.92 -12.06
C LEU A 67 -20.85 -1.23 -11.69
N VAL A 68 -20.92 -0.64 -10.50
CA VAL A 68 -22.04 0.20 -10.05
C VAL A 68 -21.74 1.66 -10.35
N GLU A 69 -20.51 2.10 -10.05
CA GLU A 69 -20.05 3.47 -10.23
C GLU A 69 -18.52 3.49 -10.38
N GLU A 70 -18.00 4.30 -11.30
CA GLU A 70 -16.58 4.65 -11.36
C GLU A 70 -16.43 6.02 -10.69
N VAL A 71 -15.74 6.07 -9.55
CA VAL A 71 -15.56 7.27 -8.73
C VAL A 71 -14.39 8.09 -9.27
N ASP A 72 -13.30 7.40 -9.61
CA ASP A 72 -12.12 7.91 -10.28
C ASP A 72 -11.38 6.73 -10.95
N GLY A 73 -10.32 6.99 -11.74
CA GLY A 73 -9.57 5.95 -12.45
C GLY A 73 -8.87 4.89 -11.56
N HIS A 74 -8.81 5.12 -10.25
CA HIS A 74 -8.29 4.21 -9.23
C HIS A 74 -9.37 3.58 -8.34
N THR A 75 -10.60 4.11 -8.37
CA THR A 75 -11.66 3.81 -7.39
C THR A 75 -12.99 3.51 -8.06
N ALA A 76 -13.54 2.32 -7.80
CA ALA A 76 -14.82 1.88 -8.34
C ALA A 76 -15.71 1.24 -7.27
N ILE A 77 -17.01 1.43 -7.35
CA ILE A 77 -18.01 0.71 -6.55
C ILE A 77 -18.49 -0.50 -7.37
N LEU A 78 -18.42 -1.68 -6.76
CA LEU A 78 -18.74 -2.95 -7.41
C LEU A 78 -19.89 -3.67 -6.71
N TYR A 79 -20.72 -4.32 -7.51
CA TYR A 79 -21.65 -5.35 -7.07
C TYR A 79 -21.08 -6.73 -7.42
N HIS A 80 -21.15 -7.67 -6.49
CA HIS A 80 -20.58 -9.03 -6.65
C HIS A 80 -21.47 -10.05 -5.94
N ARG A 81 -21.81 -11.15 -6.62
CA ARG A 81 -22.49 -12.32 -6.04
C ARG A 81 -21.49 -13.44 -5.81
N LEU A 82 -21.50 -13.99 -4.60
CA LEU A 82 -20.62 -15.08 -4.19
C LEU A 82 -21.28 -16.44 -4.39
N GLN A 83 -20.54 -17.36 -4.99
CA GLN A 83 -20.81 -18.79 -4.92
C GLN A 83 -20.09 -19.38 -3.72
N LEU A 84 -20.86 -19.95 -2.77
CA LEU A 84 -20.38 -20.54 -1.52
C LEU A 84 -21.10 -21.90 -1.36
N ASP A 85 -20.47 -22.98 -1.81
CA ASP A 85 -21.17 -24.25 -2.12
C ASP A 85 -21.54 -25.12 -0.89
N TRP A 86 -21.50 -24.56 0.31
CA TRP A 86 -21.75 -25.30 1.55
C TRP A 86 -23.21 -25.19 2.01
N PHE A 87 -23.95 -26.31 1.95
CA PHE A 87 -25.35 -26.41 2.42
C PHE A 87 -26.34 -25.45 1.72
N SER A 88 -26.29 -25.41 0.38
CA SER A 88 -27.15 -24.56 -0.47
C SER A 88 -28.67 -24.70 -0.24
N THR A 89 -29.15 -25.78 0.38
CA THR A 89 -30.56 -25.98 0.78
C THR A 89 -30.99 -25.25 2.06
N VAL A 90 -30.05 -24.77 2.88
CA VAL A 90 -30.32 -24.12 4.18
C VAL A 90 -29.72 -22.72 4.25
N VAL A 91 -28.73 -22.43 3.40
CA VAL A 91 -27.89 -21.25 3.48
C VAL A 91 -28.11 -20.36 2.25
N TRP A 92 -28.72 -19.19 2.45
CA TRP A 92 -28.96 -18.20 1.39
C TRP A 92 -27.65 -17.74 0.72
N PRO A 93 -27.64 -17.48 -0.61
CA PRO A 93 -26.46 -16.97 -1.31
C PRO A 93 -26.08 -15.57 -0.81
N ARG A 94 -24.81 -15.19 -1.00
CA ARG A 94 -24.28 -13.89 -0.56
C ARG A 94 -24.13 -12.94 -1.73
N ASP A 95 -24.51 -11.69 -1.50
CA ASP A 95 -24.11 -10.58 -2.35
C ASP A 95 -23.27 -9.57 -1.57
N LEU A 96 -22.54 -8.75 -2.31
CA LEU A 96 -21.63 -7.73 -1.82
C LEU A 96 -21.85 -6.44 -2.60
N CYS A 97 -21.79 -5.32 -1.88
CA CYS A 97 -21.50 -3.99 -2.41
C CYS A 97 -20.23 -3.51 -1.72
N TYR A 98 -19.22 -3.13 -2.50
CA TYR A 98 -17.93 -2.67 -1.97
C TYR A 98 -17.26 -1.64 -2.88
N VAL A 99 -16.51 -0.73 -2.26
CA VAL A 99 -15.52 0.06 -2.97
C VAL A 99 -14.27 -0.80 -3.21
N ARG A 100 -13.78 -0.78 -4.44
CA ARG A 100 -12.48 -1.28 -4.86
C ARG A 100 -11.58 -0.08 -5.17
N TYR A 101 -10.50 0.05 -4.43
CA TYR A 101 -9.40 0.96 -4.76
C TYR A 101 -8.19 0.16 -5.26
N TRP A 102 -7.38 0.74 -6.14
CA TRP A 102 -6.08 0.18 -6.48
C TRP A 102 -4.99 1.24 -6.65
N ARG A 103 -3.76 0.87 -6.29
CA ARG A 103 -2.55 1.64 -6.62
C ARG A 103 -1.45 0.75 -7.18
N ARG A 104 -0.62 1.32 -8.05
CA ARG A 104 0.68 0.76 -8.44
C ARG A 104 1.77 1.48 -7.66
N ASN A 105 2.71 0.73 -7.12
CA ASN A 105 3.84 1.25 -6.33
C ASN A 105 5.10 1.37 -7.22
N ASP A 106 6.10 2.13 -6.76
CA ASP A 106 7.41 2.34 -7.41
C ASP A 106 8.14 1.03 -7.79
N ASP A 107 7.99 -0.04 -7.00
CA ASP A 107 8.60 -1.35 -7.27
C ASP A 107 7.91 -2.12 -8.42
N GLY A 108 6.82 -1.58 -8.98
CA GLY A 108 5.98 -2.25 -9.96
C GLY A 108 4.90 -3.17 -9.36
N SER A 109 4.81 -3.26 -8.03
CA SER A 109 3.75 -4.00 -7.36
C SER A 109 2.41 -3.29 -7.44
N TYR A 110 1.32 -4.06 -7.39
CA TYR A 110 -0.05 -3.55 -7.34
C TYR A 110 -0.69 -3.91 -5.99
N VAL A 111 -1.34 -2.93 -5.36
CA VAL A 111 -2.17 -3.12 -4.17
C VAL A 111 -3.61 -2.78 -4.53
N VAL A 112 -4.48 -3.77 -4.42
CA VAL A 112 -5.94 -3.66 -4.60
C VAL A 112 -6.59 -3.84 -3.23
N LEU A 113 -7.50 -2.94 -2.85
CA LEU A 113 -8.22 -2.97 -1.58
C LEU A 113 -9.73 -3.03 -1.83
N PHE A 114 -10.43 -3.86 -1.06
CA PHE A 114 -11.89 -3.99 -1.06
C PHE A 114 -12.44 -3.59 0.30
N ARG A 115 -13.51 -2.79 0.36
CA ARG A 115 -14.25 -2.52 1.61
C ARG A 115 -15.74 -2.35 1.34
N SER A 116 -16.59 -3.05 2.09
CA SER A 116 -18.03 -2.93 1.92
C SER A 116 -18.55 -1.52 2.26
N ARG A 117 -19.43 -1.02 1.41
CA ARG A 117 -20.11 0.28 1.54
C ARG A 117 -21.56 0.12 1.10
N ASP A 118 -22.46 0.82 1.76
CA ASP A 118 -23.82 1.01 1.27
C ASP A 118 -23.80 2.04 0.14
N HIS A 119 -24.66 1.85 -0.87
CA HIS A 119 -24.75 2.72 -2.03
C HIS A 119 -26.18 2.77 -2.55
N GLU A 120 -26.66 3.96 -2.93
CA GLU A 120 -28.06 4.17 -3.34
C GLU A 120 -28.43 3.29 -4.54
N ASN A 121 -27.53 3.21 -5.53
CA ASN A 121 -27.69 2.39 -6.73
C ASN A 121 -27.39 0.88 -6.51
N CYS A 122 -27.08 0.45 -5.27
CA CYS A 122 -26.72 -0.95 -4.96
C CYS A 122 -27.34 -1.45 -3.64
N GLY A 123 -28.64 -1.23 -3.47
CA GLY A 123 -29.41 -1.73 -2.33
C GLY A 123 -29.41 -3.27 -2.19
N PRO A 124 -29.82 -3.81 -1.03
CA PRO A 124 -29.95 -5.25 -0.80
C PRO A 124 -30.85 -5.95 -1.83
N GLN A 125 -30.43 -7.11 -2.34
CA GLN A 125 -31.16 -7.82 -3.39
C GLN A 125 -32.05 -8.95 -2.82
N PRO A 126 -33.32 -9.08 -3.29
CA PRO A 126 -34.18 -10.18 -2.88
C PRO A 126 -33.55 -11.56 -3.13
N GLY A 127 -33.61 -12.45 -2.13
CA GLY A 127 -33.01 -13.79 -2.19
C GLY A 127 -31.51 -13.84 -1.90
N TYR A 128 -30.86 -12.73 -1.57
CA TYR A 128 -29.44 -12.68 -1.17
C TYR A 128 -29.29 -12.11 0.24
N VAL A 129 -28.26 -12.58 0.97
CA VAL A 129 -27.81 -11.97 2.22
C VAL A 129 -26.60 -11.09 1.91
N ARG A 130 -26.73 -9.77 2.17
CA ARG A 130 -25.65 -8.80 2.00
C ARG A 130 -24.54 -9.06 3.01
N ALA A 131 -23.48 -9.72 2.58
CA ALA A 131 -22.26 -9.86 3.36
C ALA A 131 -21.55 -8.50 3.48
N HIS A 132 -20.64 -8.39 4.44
CA HIS A 132 -19.88 -7.17 4.70
C HIS A 132 -18.39 -7.51 4.76
N VAL A 133 -17.64 -7.08 3.74
CA VAL A 133 -16.18 -7.13 3.72
C VAL A 133 -15.68 -5.97 4.59
N GLU A 134 -15.23 -6.28 5.80
CA GLU A 134 -14.61 -5.31 6.71
C GLU A 134 -13.41 -4.66 6.01
N SER A 135 -12.54 -5.50 5.44
CA SER A 135 -11.63 -5.14 4.36
C SER A 135 -11.07 -6.42 3.71
N GLY A 136 -10.47 -6.30 2.53
CA GLY A 136 -9.74 -7.37 1.84
C GLY A 136 -9.02 -6.85 0.62
N GLY A 137 -8.57 -7.75 -0.26
CA GLY A 137 -7.97 -7.41 -1.55
C GLY A 137 -6.63 -8.10 -1.80
N PHE A 138 -5.92 -7.64 -2.82
CA PHE A 138 -4.74 -8.29 -3.37
C PHE A 138 -3.48 -7.43 -3.20
N ASN A 139 -2.35 -8.06 -2.93
CA ASN A 139 -1.03 -7.48 -3.13
C ASN A 139 -0.28 -8.38 -4.13
N ILE A 140 0.13 -7.79 -5.26
CA ILE A 140 0.78 -8.46 -6.38
C ILE A 140 2.17 -7.85 -6.50
N SER A 141 3.21 -8.55 -6.04
CA SER A 141 4.59 -8.04 -5.98
C SER A 141 5.49 -8.79 -6.97
N PRO A 142 6.42 -8.13 -7.67
CA PRO A 142 7.31 -8.83 -8.60
C PRO A 142 8.27 -9.75 -7.85
N LEU A 143 8.80 -10.76 -8.56
CA LEU A 143 9.88 -11.60 -8.10
C LEU A 143 10.97 -11.67 -9.18
N LYS A 144 12.21 -11.90 -8.75
CA LYS A 144 13.34 -12.14 -9.65
C LYS A 144 12.98 -13.25 -10.67
N PRO A 145 13.07 -12.98 -12.00
CA PRO A 145 12.69 -13.92 -13.04
C PRO A 145 13.42 -15.26 -12.90
N ARG A 146 12.73 -16.36 -13.19
CA ARG A 146 13.33 -17.71 -13.16
C ARG A 146 13.45 -18.25 -14.57
N ASN A 147 14.65 -18.61 -14.99
CA ASN A 147 14.94 -19.08 -16.36
C ASN A 147 14.43 -18.10 -17.45
N GLY A 148 14.49 -16.79 -17.18
CA GLY A 148 13.96 -15.75 -18.07
C GLY A 148 12.44 -15.54 -18.03
N ARG A 149 11.68 -16.37 -17.29
CA ARG A 149 10.23 -16.21 -17.15
C ARG A 149 9.86 -15.21 -16.06
N PRO A 150 8.93 -14.26 -16.30
CA PRO A 150 8.43 -13.35 -15.27
C PRO A 150 7.64 -14.14 -14.22
N ARG A 151 7.75 -13.71 -12.96
CA ARG A 151 7.07 -14.32 -11.82
C ARG A 151 6.67 -13.23 -10.84
N SER A 152 5.52 -13.41 -10.21
CA SER A 152 4.99 -12.49 -9.21
C SER A 152 4.50 -13.25 -7.98
N GLN A 153 4.71 -12.70 -6.79
CA GLN A 153 4.06 -13.15 -5.57
C GLN A 153 2.66 -12.52 -5.51
N VAL A 154 1.63 -13.35 -5.35
CA VAL A 154 0.26 -12.89 -5.16
C VAL A 154 -0.17 -13.21 -3.73
N GLN A 155 -0.62 -12.19 -3.01
CA GLN A 155 -1.27 -12.31 -1.71
C GLN A 155 -2.74 -11.89 -1.86
N HIS A 156 -3.67 -12.70 -1.36
CA HIS A 156 -5.08 -12.33 -1.20
C HIS A 156 -5.38 -12.34 0.30
N LEU A 157 -5.78 -11.19 0.84
CA LEU A 157 -6.20 -11.03 2.23
C LEU A 157 -7.71 -10.75 2.26
N ILE A 158 -8.44 -11.34 3.20
CA ILE A 158 -9.86 -11.06 3.37
C ILE A 158 -10.30 -11.20 4.84
N GLN A 159 -11.13 -10.25 5.27
CA GLN A 159 -11.92 -10.31 6.49
C GLN A 159 -13.37 -9.95 6.13
N ILE A 160 -14.28 -10.93 6.24
CA ILE A 160 -15.68 -10.81 5.82
C ILE A 160 -16.62 -11.31 6.91
N ASP A 161 -17.66 -10.54 7.21
CA ASP A 161 -18.86 -11.02 7.90
C ASP A 161 -19.88 -11.46 6.84
N LEU A 162 -20.12 -12.77 6.76
CA LEU A 162 -21.08 -13.37 5.84
C LEU A 162 -22.54 -13.09 6.24
N LYS A 163 -22.77 -12.57 7.45
CA LYS A 163 -24.09 -12.30 8.07
C LYS A 163 -25.05 -13.49 8.03
N GLY A 164 -26.30 -13.25 8.45
CA GLY A 164 -27.39 -14.23 8.42
C GLY A 164 -27.52 -15.04 9.71
N TRP A 165 -28.74 -15.53 9.96
CA TRP A 165 -29.10 -16.25 11.17
C TRP A 165 -28.43 -17.63 11.24
N GLY A 166 -27.91 -18.01 12.41
CA GLY A 166 -27.19 -19.27 12.65
C GLY A 166 -25.77 -19.33 12.03
N VAL A 167 -25.59 -18.81 10.82
CA VAL A 167 -24.34 -18.94 10.04
C VAL A 167 -23.15 -18.24 10.70
N GLY A 168 -23.37 -17.08 11.33
CA GLY A 168 -22.32 -16.34 12.05
C GLY A 168 -21.75 -17.05 13.29
N TYR A 169 -22.38 -18.15 13.75
CA TYR A 169 -21.95 -18.93 14.91
C TYR A 169 -21.19 -20.21 14.52
N ILE A 170 -21.22 -20.61 13.25
CA ILE A 170 -20.56 -21.84 12.76
C ILE A 170 -19.18 -21.44 12.21
N SER A 171 -18.17 -21.37 13.09
CA SER A 171 -16.80 -20.98 12.71
C SER A 171 -16.23 -21.82 11.56
N SER A 172 -16.56 -23.12 11.47
CA SER A 172 -16.15 -23.98 10.35
C SER A 172 -16.77 -23.59 9.01
N PHE A 173 -18.00 -23.07 8.98
CA PHE A 173 -18.63 -22.55 7.76
C PHE A 173 -17.92 -21.29 7.28
N GLN A 174 -17.71 -20.31 8.19
CA GLN A 174 -17.00 -19.09 7.86
C GLN A 174 -15.59 -19.39 7.33
N GLN A 175 -14.87 -20.30 8.01
CA GLN A 175 -13.55 -20.75 7.58
C GLN A 175 -13.59 -21.46 6.22
N HIS A 176 -14.60 -22.30 5.94
CA HIS A 176 -14.75 -22.93 4.63
C HIS A 176 -14.97 -21.90 3.51
N CYS A 177 -15.88 -20.95 3.70
CA CYS A 177 -16.13 -19.89 2.72
C CYS A 177 -14.88 -19.02 2.47
N LEU A 178 -14.17 -18.64 3.54
CA LEU A 178 -12.89 -17.93 3.43
C LEU A 178 -11.85 -18.73 2.66
N LEU A 179 -11.76 -20.04 2.89
CA LEU A 179 -10.87 -20.93 2.11
C LEU A 179 -11.28 -21.01 0.63
N GLN A 180 -12.59 -21.08 0.31
CA GLN A 180 -13.07 -21.05 -1.07
C GLN A 180 -12.67 -19.73 -1.77
N MET A 181 -12.90 -18.58 -1.15
CA MET A 181 -12.52 -17.27 -1.69
C MET A 181 -11.00 -17.12 -1.85
N LEU A 182 -10.20 -17.68 -0.93
CA LEU A 182 -8.74 -17.65 -0.99
C LEU A 182 -8.13 -18.62 -2.01
N ASN A 183 -8.86 -19.63 -2.48
CA ASN A 183 -8.41 -20.52 -3.55
C ASN A 183 -8.25 -19.79 -4.90
N SER A 184 -8.82 -18.60 -5.07
CA SER A 184 -8.59 -17.71 -6.22
C SER A 184 -7.10 -17.48 -6.53
N VAL A 185 -6.21 -17.49 -5.52
CA VAL A 185 -4.75 -17.38 -5.73
C VAL A 185 -4.17 -18.62 -6.43
N ALA A 186 -4.72 -19.82 -6.15
CA ALA A 186 -4.35 -21.03 -6.87
C ALA A 186 -4.97 -21.10 -8.27
N GLY A 187 -6.18 -20.56 -8.44
CA GLY A 187 -6.83 -20.42 -9.74
C GLY A 187 -6.08 -19.48 -10.68
N LEU A 188 -5.66 -18.29 -10.20
CA LEU A 188 -4.80 -17.37 -10.97
C LEU A 188 -3.52 -18.06 -11.45
N ARG A 189 -2.86 -18.83 -10.58
CA ARG A 189 -1.66 -19.58 -10.94
C ARG A 189 -1.93 -20.59 -12.06
N GLU A 190 -3.04 -21.30 -11.99
CA GLU A 190 -3.44 -22.30 -12.98
C GLU A 190 -3.81 -21.66 -14.33
N TRP A 191 -4.56 -20.55 -14.29
CA TRP A 191 -4.93 -19.72 -15.45
C TRP A 191 -3.72 -19.29 -16.28
N PHE A 192 -2.70 -18.72 -15.63
CA PHE A 192 -1.48 -18.29 -16.32
C PHE A 192 -0.63 -19.47 -16.80
N ALA A 193 -0.58 -20.58 -16.05
CA ALA A 193 0.13 -21.79 -16.48
C ALA A 193 -0.45 -22.37 -17.79
N GLN A 194 -1.78 -22.37 -17.95
CA GLN A 194 -2.44 -22.84 -19.19
C GLN A 194 -2.26 -21.89 -20.37
N THR A 195 -2.03 -20.60 -20.12
CA THR A 195 -1.91 -19.59 -21.18
C THR A 195 -0.54 -19.64 -21.87
N ASP A 196 0.53 -19.98 -21.14
CA ASP A 196 1.88 -20.25 -21.67
C ASP A 196 1.88 -21.45 -22.65
N GLU A 197 1.05 -22.47 -22.42
CA GLU A 197 0.96 -23.64 -23.32
C GLU A 197 0.18 -23.40 -24.62
N ARG A 198 -0.57 -22.28 -24.77
CA ARG A 198 -1.36 -22.01 -26.00
C ARG A 198 -0.49 -21.78 -27.25
N GLY A 199 0.83 -21.61 -27.10
CA GLY A 199 1.80 -21.61 -28.20
C GLY A 199 2.24 -23.00 -28.68
N ALA A 200 1.90 -24.07 -27.97
CA ALA A 200 2.28 -25.44 -28.30
C ALA A 200 1.10 -26.23 -28.91
N PRO A 201 1.28 -26.92 -30.07
CA PRO A 201 0.22 -27.77 -30.60
C PRO A 201 -0.03 -28.97 -29.68
N PRO A 202 -1.29 -29.34 -29.40
CA PRO A 202 -1.62 -30.40 -28.44
C PRO A 202 -1.10 -31.76 -28.93
N ARG A 203 -0.04 -32.26 -28.28
CA ARG A 203 0.45 -33.62 -28.48
C ARG A 203 -0.39 -34.62 -27.70
N ILE A 204 -1.66 -34.76 -28.06
CA ILE A 204 -2.45 -35.93 -27.68
C ILE A 204 -2.09 -37.05 -28.67
N PRO A 205 -1.38 -38.11 -28.26
CA PRO A 205 -1.19 -39.27 -29.12
C PRO A 205 -2.56 -39.94 -29.30
N VAL A 206 -3.10 -39.87 -30.52
CA VAL A 206 -4.34 -40.56 -30.87
C VAL A 206 -4.14 -42.05 -30.65
N MET A 207 -4.87 -42.63 -29.68
CA MET A 207 -4.95 -44.08 -29.51
C MET A 207 -5.66 -44.67 -30.74
N VAL A 208 -4.89 -45.19 -31.68
CA VAL A 208 -5.43 -45.90 -32.84
C VAL A 208 -6.01 -47.23 -32.36
N ASN A 209 -7.30 -47.44 -32.62
CA ASN A 209 -8.06 -48.61 -32.18
C ASN A 209 -7.37 -49.94 -32.51
N MET A 210 -7.15 -50.79 -31.49
CA MET A 210 -6.93 -52.22 -31.71
C MET A 210 -8.28 -52.93 -31.91
N ALA A 211 -8.64 -53.18 -33.17
CA ALA A 211 -9.72 -54.10 -33.54
C ALA A 211 -9.39 -54.84 -34.86
N SER A 212 -8.81 -56.03 -34.71
CA SER A 212 -8.93 -57.22 -35.58
C SER A 212 -9.18 -57.06 -37.11
N ALA A 213 -8.09 -57.24 -37.88
CA ALA A 213 -7.93 -58.02 -39.12
C ALA A 213 -9.11 -58.24 -40.11
N SER A 214 -8.91 -57.89 -41.39
CA SER A 214 -8.92 -58.87 -42.51
C SER A 214 -8.46 -58.33 -43.89
N VAL A 215 -7.48 -59.03 -44.48
CA VAL A 215 -7.30 -59.41 -45.91
C VAL A 215 -7.34 -58.37 -47.06
N SER A 216 -6.14 -58.06 -47.59
CA SER A 216 -5.72 -57.96 -49.02
C SER A 216 -6.47 -57.10 -50.06
N SER A 217 -5.76 -56.16 -50.72
CA SER A 217 -5.16 -56.42 -52.06
C SER A 217 -4.35 -55.26 -52.69
N LYS A 218 -3.34 -55.65 -53.49
CA LYS A 218 -2.28 -54.88 -54.18
C LYS A 218 -2.72 -53.73 -55.11
N LYS A 219 -1.99 -52.59 -55.12
CA LYS A 219 -1.15 -52.00 -56.23
C LYS A 219 -0.84 -50.50 -55.97
N SER A 220 0.44 -50.07 -55.89
CA SER A 220 1.26 -49.41 -56.95
C SER A 220 0.65 -48.09 -57.50
N LEU A 221 1.29 -46.89 -57.55
CA LEU A 221 2.70 -46.53 -57.75
C LEU A 221 3.05 -45.08 -57.29
N LYS A 222 4.36 -44.85 -57.03
CA LYS A 222 5.22 -43.64 -57.27
C LYS A 222 4.76 -42.19 -56.97
N LEU A 223 5.55 -41.58 -56.06
CA LEU A 223 6.49 -40.44 -56.24
C LEU A 223 6.04 -39.05 -56.75
N GLN A 224 6.67 -38.04 -56.12
CA GLN A 224 6.56 -36.59 -56.29
C GLN A 224 7.15 -36.07 -57.61
N ASP A 225 6.63 -34.93 -58.07
CA ASP A 225 7.35 -33.69 -58.46
C ASP A 225 6.31 -32.68 -59.00
N SER A 226 6.50 -31.34 -59.07
CA SER A 226 7.39 -30.38 -58.40
C SER A 226 6.96 -28.95 -58.84
N SER A 227 7.76 -27.90 -58.55
CA SER A 227 7.60 -26.50 -58.99
C SER A 227 6.56 -25.63 -58.25
N ALA A 228 6.74 -24.32 -58.03
CA ALA A 228 7.93 -23.46 -58.19
C ALA A 228 7.68 -22.03 -57.62
N HIS A 229 8.75 -21.38 -57.09
CA HIS A 229 9.01 -19.91 -57.08
C HIS A 229 7.94 -18.97 -56.43
N HIS A 230 8.11 -17.70 -56.04
CA HIS A 230 9.17 -16.68 -55.81
C HIS A 230 8.56 -15.67 -54.77
N HIS A 231 9.18 -14.66 -54.15
CA HIS A 231 10.51 -14.01 -54.17
C HIS A 231 10.79 -13.35 -52.77
N SER A 232 11.65 -12.33 -52.66
CA SER A 232 11.94 -11.56 -51.42
C SER A 232 12.46 -10.14 -51.71
N ALA A 233 12.04 -9.12 -50.93
CA ALA A 233 12.65 -7.78 -50.77
C ALA A 233 11.95 -7.07 -49.58
N SER A 234 12.60 -6.70 -48.46
CA SER A 234 13.61 -5.64 -48.20
C SER A 234 13.07 -4.19 -48.29
N LEU A 235 13.19 -3.42 -47.20
CA LEU A 235 13.00 -1.96 -47.19
C LEU A 235 13.90 -1.32 -46.13
N ASP A 236 14.39 -0.09 -46.37
CA ASP A 236 15.30 0.63 -45.47
C ASP A 236 15.07 2.16 -45.54
N GLN A 237 15.21 2.83 -44.38
CA GLN A 237 15.38 4.28 -44.10
C GLN A 237 14.33 5.36 -44.51
N ILE A 238 14.05 6.31 -43.59
CA ILE A 238 14.54 7.72 -43.59
C ILE A 238 13.87 8.58 -42.46
N ASN A 239 14.70 9.21 -41.58
CA ASN A 239 14.66 10.56 -40.94
C ASN A 239 13.34 11.19 -40.35
N THR A 240 13.30 12.13 -39.38
CA THR A 240 14.29 12.87 -38.53
C THR A 240 13.62 13.61 -37.36
N ALA A 241 14.41 13.93 -36.32
CA ALA A 241 14.35 15.11 -35.43
C ALA A 241 13.20 15.27 -34.38
N GLY A 242 13.62 15.42 -33.11
CA GLY A 242 12.78 15.84 -31.98
C GLY A 242 13.59 15.97 -30.68
N ARG A 243 14.29 17.09 -30.47
CA ARG A 243 14.92 17.41 -29.17
C ARG A 243 13.85 17.92 -28.21
N ASN A 244 13.67 17.26 -27.07
CA ASN A 244 12.99 17.83 -25.90
C ASN A 244 13.61 17.27 -24.61
N SER A 245 13.50 18.04 -23.52
CA SER A 245 14.15 17.78 -22.24
C SER A 245 13.66 16.48 -21.59
N ALA A 246 14.58 15.57 -21.26
CA ALA A 246 14.25 14.35 -20.52
C ALA A 246 14.01 14.67 -19.04
N MET A 247 12.73 14.71 -18.64
CA MET A 247 12.35 14.50 -17.24
C MET A 247 12.74 13.07 -16.85
N LEU A 248 13.16 12.90 -15.59
CA LEU A 248 13.73 11.64 -15.13
C LEU A 248 12.63 10.64 -14.74
N ASP A 249 12.25 9.77 -15.67
CA ASP A 249 11.26 8.73 -15.39
C ASP A 249 11.75 7.70 -14.35
N GLU A 250 10.88 7.45 -13.39
CA GLU A 250 11.03 6.51 -12.28
C GLU A 250 10.66 5.09 -12.80
N TYR A 251 10.93 3.94 -12.18
CA TYR A 251 10.97 3.59 -10.77
C TYR A 251 11.67 2.21 -10.54
N SER A 252 12.10 1.91 -9.31
CA SER A 252 12.24 0.57 -8.71
C SER A 252 12.45 0.72 -7.18
N ASP A 253 12.26 -0.34 -6.39
CA ASP A 253 13.30 -0.95 -5.53
C ASP A 253 12.74 -2.18 -4.82
N ASP A 254 13.59 -3.18 -4.54
CA ASP A 254 13.23 -4.45 -3.92
C ASP A 254 12.92 -4.32 -2.41
N ASP A 255 11.87 -5.03 -1.94
CA ASP A 255 11.69 -5.39 -0.52
C ASP A 255 11.79 -6.93 -0.36
N GLU A 256 13.00 -7.45 -0.13
CA GLU A 256 13.20 -8.85 0.29
C GLU A 256 13.04 -9.01 1.81
N GLU A 257 11.97 -9.68 2.24
CA GLU A 257 11.82 -10.24 3.59
C GLU A 257 12.48 -11.63 3.66
N PHE A 258 13.78 -11.72 3.97
CA PHE A 258 14.43 -13.02 4.22
C PHE A 258 15.44 -13.06 5.37
N GLN A 259 15.74 -14.29 5.78
CA GLN A 259 16.29 -14.66 7.09
C GLN A 259 17.82 -14.61 7.10
N ILE A 260 18.37 -14.16 8.25
CA ILE A 260 19.82 -14.00 8.49
C ILE A 260 20.55 -15.36 8.39
N ALA A 261 21.67 -15.37 7.67
CA ALA A 261 22.74 -16.35 7.82
C ALA A 261 24.00 -15.61 8.31
N GLU A 262 24.63 -16.11 9.38
CA GLU A 262 25.56 -15.32 10.20
C GLU A 262 26.95 -15.10 9.56
N ASP A 263 27.30 -15.85 8.51
CA ASP A 263 28.67 -15.95 7.98
C ASP A 263 29.11 -14.78 7.05
N GLU A 264 28.17 -13.98 6.51
CA GLU A 264 28.52 -12.83 5.65
C GLU A 264 28.76 -11.52 6.43
N GLN A 265 28.41 -11.49 7.72
CA GLN A 265 28.43 -10.28 8.54
C GLN A 265 29.86 -9.80 8.86
N GLU A 266 30.82 -10.71 9.11
CA GLU A 266 32.18 -10.34 9.53
C GLU A 266 32.99 -9.63 8.43
N ALA A 267 32.83 -10.04 7.16
CA ALA A 267 33.57 -9.45 6.04
C ALA A 267 33.16 -7.99 5.74
N TYR A 268 31.90 -7.63 6.01
CA TYR A 268 31.40 -6.27 5.79
C TYR A 268 31.79 -5.30 6.91
N LEU A 269 31.79 -5.76 8.16
CA LEU A 269 32.14 -4.96 9.34
C LEU A 269 33.59 -4.48 9.30
N ILE A 270 34.52 -5.31 8.82
CA ILE A 270 35.95 -4.99 8.73
C ILE A 270 36.22 -3.85 7.74
N ASN A 271 35.47 -3.79 6.64
CA ASN A 271 35.63 -2.72 5.64
C ASN A 271 35.02 -1.39 6.10
N GLN A 272 33.82 -1.39 6.71
CA GLN A 272 33.23 -0.17 7.26
C GLN A 272 34.09 0.44 8.38
N ALA A 273 34.70 -0.37 9.25
CA ALA A 273 35.54 0.12 10.35
C ALA A 273 36.77 0.93 9.87
N ASN A 274 37.26 0.67 8.65
CA ASN A 274 38.41 1.35 8.07
C ASN A 274 38.03 2.68 7.38
N ASP A 275 36.87 2.77 6.74
CA ASP A 275 36.39 4.03 6.13
C ASP A 275 35.83 5.01 7.17
N VAL A 276 35.11 4.54 8.18
CA VAL A 276 34.57 5.39 9.27
C VAL A 276 35.69 6.12 10.02
N LYS A 277 36.85 5.47 10.22
CA LYS A 277 38.02 6.09 10.86
C LYS A 277 38.63 7.27 10.10
N LYS A 278 38.30 7.45 8.82
CA LYS A 278 38.89 8.49 7.96
C LYS A 278 37.97 9.67 7.67
N THR A 279 36.70 9.59 8.07
CA THR A 279 35.70 10.67 7.92
C THR A 279 35.14 11.18 9.26
N ALA A 280 35.37 10.50 10.38
CA ALA A 280 34.88 10.89 11.71
C ALA A 280 35.70 12.01 12.42
N LEU A 281 36.27 12.95 11.66
CA LEU A 281 36.99 14.13 12.18
C LEU A 281 36.55 15.38 11.42
N GLU A 282 35.30 15.82 11.67
CA GLU A 282 34.78 17.20 11.59
C GLU A 282 33.23 17.19 11.66
N GLU A 283 32.67 16.93 12.85
CA GLU A 283 31.33 17.44 13.21
C GLU A 283 31.44 18.35 14.43
N GLU A 284 31.33 19.66 14.20
CA GLU A 284 31.23 20.69 15.24
C GLU A 284 29.97 20.48 16.11
N PRO A 285 30.04 20.68 17.44
CA PRO A 285 28.91 20.48 18.34
C PRO A 285 27.93 21.67 18.31
N GLY A 286 27.19 21.82 17.21
CA GLY A 286 26.16 22.86 17.10
C GLY A 286 25.08 22.73 18.17
N ASP A 287 24.73 23.84 18.85
CA ASP A 287 23.88 23.77 20.05
C ASP A 287 22.56 23.07 19.76
N LYS A 288 22.21 22.10 20.60
CA LYS A 288 20.92 21.41 20.52
C LYS A 288 19.78 22.38 20.84
N ILE A 289 18.67 22.26 20.12
CA ILE A 289 17.45 22.99 20.46
C ILE A 289 16.95 22.46 21.80
N ASP A 290 16.68 23.36 22.75
CA ASP A 290 16.11 23.01 24.04
C ASP A 290 14.62 22.69 23.87
N LEU A 291 14.30 21.40 23.86
CA LEU A 291 12.96 20.89 23.65
C LEU A 291 12.00 21.28 24.79
N SER A 292 12.51 21.68 25.97
CA SER A 292 11.68 22.02 27.14
C SER A 292 10.85 23.30 26.96
N TRP A 293 11.14 24.11 25.94
CA TRP A 293 10.34 25.29 25.60
C TRP A 293 8.97 24.93 25.00
N PHE A 294 8.81 23.71 24.49
CA PHE A 294 7.65 23.31 23.71
C PHE A 294 6.74 22.39 24.50
N VAL A 295 5.44 22.69 24.44
CA VAL A 295 4.39 21.87 25.06
C VAL A 295 3.34 21.59 24.00
N GLY A 296 3.21 20.31 23.64
CA GLY A 296 2.04 19.79 22.93
C GLY A 296 1.08 19.15 23.92
N ASN A 297 -0.19 19.02 23.56
CA ASN A 297 -1.20 18.42 24.43
C ASN A 297 -1.12 16.88 24.50
N LEU A 298 -0.52 16.23 23.49
CA LEU A 298 -0.34 14.79 23.47
C LEU A 298 0.97 14.45 24.19
N ARG A 299 0.92 13.50 25.13
CA ARG A 299 2.07 13.17 25.99
C ARG A 299 3.23 12.60 25.17
N TYR A 300 4.44 13.13 25.36
CA TYR A 300 5.67 12.46 24.93
C TYR A 300 6.00 11.28 25.85
N ASP A 301 6.28 10.10 25.29
CA ASP A 301 6.63 8.91 26.09
C ASP A 301 7.52 7.94 25.28
N GLU A 302 8.74 7.68 25.75
CA GLU A 302 9.69 6.81 25.04
C GLU A 302 9.34 5.32 25.14
N ARG A 303 8.60 4.93 26.18
CA ARG A 303 8.34 3.53 26.54
C ARG A 303 7.47 2.85 25.49
N GLU A 304 7.89 1.68 25.00
CA GLU A 304 7.19 0.98 23.92
C GLU A 304 5.74 0.57 24.25
N LYS A 305 5.45 0.35 25.53
CA LYS A 305 4.11 0.00 26.04
C LYS A 305 3.28 1.22 26.48
N ALA A 306 3.79 2.43 26.27
CA ALA A 306 3.02 3.64 26.58
C ALA A 306 1.79 3.74 25.66
N ARG A 307 0.73 4.32 26.22
CA ARG A 307 -0.53 4.57 25.53
C ARG A 307 -0.85 6.06 25.54
N ASP A 308 -1.66 6.46 24.56
CA ASP A 308 -2.11 7.82 24.30
C ASP A 308 -0.94 8.82 24.31
N CYS A 309 0.04 8.54 23.44
CA CYS A 309 1.32 9.24 23.44
C CYS A 309 2.01 9.23 22.07
N TRP A 310 3.02 10.09 21.94
CA TRP A 310 3.93 10.11 20.80
C TRP A 310 5.40 9.99 21.24
N LYS A 311 6.26 9.64 20.28
CA LYS A 311 7.72 9.83 20.36
C LYS A 311 8.30 10.06 18.96
N VAL A 312 9.56 10.45 18.87
CA VAL A 312 10.29 10.50 17.60
C VAL A 312 10.52 9.06 17.10
N SER A 313 10.25 8.79 15.83
CA SER A 313 10.66 7.51 15.21
C SER A 313 12.10 7.59 14.75
N ASP A 314 12.84 6.48 14.76
CA ASP A 314 14.12 6.40 14.05
C ASP A 314 13.85 6.58 12.54
N GLY A 315 14.63 7.43 11.88
CA GLY A 315 14.58 7.65 10.44
C GLY A 315 15.06 6.43 9.64
N ASN A 316 15.87 5.55 10.26
CA ASN A 316 16.28 4.29 9.65
C ASN A 316 15.13 3.28 9.46
N ASN A 317 13.98 3.49 10.14
CA ASN A 317 12.76 2.70 9.90
C ASN A 317 12.15 2.94 8.51
N PHE A 318 12.62 3.96 7.77
CA PHE A 318 12.07 4.37 6.49
C PHE A 318 13.15 4.29 5.39
N ARG A 319 12.74 3.80 4.22
CA ARG A 319 13.55 3.73 3.00
C ARG A 319 13.31 4.97 2.15
N VAL A 320 14.37 5.63 1.70
CA VAL A 320 14.34 6.84 0.85
C VAL A 320 15.28 6.69 -0.33
N ARG A 321 15.05 7.45 -1.41
CA ARG A 321 15.85 7.34 -2.64
C ARG A 321 17.34 7.60 -2.38
N SER A 322 18.19 6.66 -2.78
CA SER A 322 19.64 6.78 -2.64
C SER A 322 20.20 7.86 -3.57
N LYS A 323 21.47 8.23 -3.37
CA LYS A 323 22.20 9.15 -4.27
C LYS A 323 22.23 8.66 -5.73
N ASN A 324 22.15 7.35 -5.94
CA ASN A 324 22.25 6.71 -7.24
C ASN A 324 20.89 6.27 -7.81
N PHE A 325 19.77 6.56 -7.12
CA PHE A 325 18.43 6.11 -7.47
C PHE A 325 18.07 6.37 -8.94
N CYS A 326 18.57 7.45 -9.55
CA CYS A 326 18.34 7.72 -10.97
C CYS A 326 18.78 6.57 -11.91
N PHE A 327 19.81 5.82 -11.54
CA PHE A 327 20.46 4.78 -12.35
C PHE A 327 20.10 3.35 -11.90
N ASP A 328 20.21 3.09 -10.60
CA ASP A 328 20.01 1.75 -10.01
C ASP A 328 18.66 1.60 -9.31
N LYS A 329 17.93 2.70 -9.13
CA LYS A 329 16.65 2.78 -8.43
C LYS A 329 16.69 2.25 -6.99
N THR A 330 17.85 2.29 -6.32
CA THR A 330 18.02 1.79 -4.94
C THR A 330 17.57 2.78 -3.85
N LYS A 331 17.06 2.26 -2.74
CA LYS A 331 16.61 3.01 -1.56
C LYS A 331 17.40 2.61 -0.31
N ILE A 332 17.83 3.61 0.44
CA ILE A 332 18.63 3.47 1.66
C ILE A 332 17.82 3.84 2.91
N PRO A 333 18.19 3.36 4.11
CA PRO A 333 17.66 3.90 5.37
C PRO A 333 17.87 5.42 5.44
N ALA A 334 16.86 6.17 5.88
CA ALA A 334 16.87 7.62 5.74
C ALA A 334 17.78 8.38 6.73
N GLY A 335 18.21 7.72 7.82
CA GLY A 335 19.10 8.30 8.82
C GLY A 335 18.52 9.56 9.49
N LYS A 336 19.36 10.58 9.66
CA LYS A 336 19.05 11.78 10.46
C LYS A 336 18.10 12.74 9.74
N HIS A 337 16.98 13.05 10.40
CA HIS A 337 15.99 14.07 10.03
C HIS A 337 16.61 15.45 9.74
N LEU A 338 15.90 16.28 8.98
CA LEU A 338 16.26 17.69 8.72
C LEU A 338 15.81 18.64 9.84
N MET A 339 14.77 18.27 10.59
CA MET A 339 14.11 19.09 11.61
C MET A 339 13.80 18.25 12.86
N ASP A 340 13.80 18.90 14.02
CA ASP A 340 13.48 18.28 15.31
C ASP A 340 11.97 18.36 15.58
N LEU A 341 11.33 17.23 15.90
CA LEU A 341 9.94 17.19 16.35
C LEU A 341 9.86 17.63 17.82
N VAL A 342 9.23 18.77 18.08
CA VAL A 342 9.18 19.38 19.42
C VAL A 342 7.86 19.18 20.16
N ALA A 343 6.75 19.08 19.43
CA ALA A 343 5.42 18.96 20.01
C ALA A 343 4.48 18.22 19.06
N VAL A 344 3.49 17.55 19.65
CA VAL A 344 2.33 17.01 18.94
C VAL A 344 1.08 17.44 19.70
N ASP A 345 0.12 17.99 18.97
CA ASP A 345 -1.23 18.24 19.48
C ASP A 345 -2.22 17.25 18.87
N TRP A 346 -3.20 16.86 19.67
CA TRP A 346 -4.33 16.00 19.34
C TRP A 346 -5.63 16.73 19.70
N PHE A 347 -6.37 17.18 18.70
CA PHE A 347 -7.53 18.04 18.86
C PHE A 347 -8.81 17.42 18.29
N LYS A 348 -9.95 17.91 18.80
CA LYS A 348 -11.27 17.68 18.24
C LYS A 348 -12.14 18.93 18.26
N ASP A 349 -12.97 19.11 17.24
CA ASP A 349 -14.01 20.13 17.20
C ASP A 349 -15.23 19.62 16.39
N THR A 350 -16.30 20.40 16.41
CA THR A 350 -17.46 20.34 15.51
C THR A 350 -17.17 20.85 14.10
N LYS A 351 -16.06 21.56 13.90
CA LYS A 351 -15.66 22.18 12.61
C LYS A 351 -14.24 21.78 12.22
N ARG A 352 -13.90 21.90 10.93
CA ARG A 352 -12.52 21.75 10.46
C ARG A 352 -11.63 22.84 11.09
N MET A 353 -10.40 22.46 11.42
CA MET A 353 -9.45 23.29 12.16
C MET A 353 -8.28 23.67 11.26
N ASP A 354 -8.45 24.75 10.52
CA ASP A 354 -7.42 25.31 9.63
C ASP A 354 -6.58 26.35 10.38
N HIS A 355 -5.34 26.57 9.94
CA HIS A 355 -4.42 27.58 10.49
C HIS A 355 -4.14 27.47 12.00
N VAL A 356 -3.85 26.25 12.49
CA VAL A 356 -3.57 25.98 13.91
C VAL A 356 -2.33 26.72 14.45
N ALA A 357 -1.38 27.16 13.61
CA ALA A 357 -0.26 28.01 14.02
C ALA A 357 -0.68 29.45 14.41
N ARG A 358 -1.92 29.87 14.09
CA ARG A 358 -2.48 31.14 14.56
C ARG A 358 -2.83 31.12 16.05
N ARG A 359 -3.04 29.95 16.64
CA ARG A 359 -3.43 29.79 18.06
C ARG A 359 -2.37 30.33 19.01
N GLN A 360 -2.80 31.19 19.94
CA GLN A 360 -1.90 31.79 20.93
C GLN A 360 -1.20 30.70 21.76
N GLY A 361 0.13 30.79 21.86
CA GLY A 361 0.94 29.86 22.66
C GLY A 361 1.16 28.48 22.04
N CYS A 362 0.78 28.25 20.78
CA CYS A 362 1.17 27.03 20.08
C CYS A 362 2.69 26.96 19.85
N ALA A 363 3.22 25.75 19.66
CA ALA A 363 4.67 25.52 19.53
C ALA A 363 5.32 26.30 18.38
N ALA A 364 4.60 26.58 17.29
CA ALA A 364 5.11 27.40 16.17
C ALA A 364 5.34 28.88 16.57
N GLN A 365 4.53 29.43 17.47
CA GLN A 365 4.73 30.80 17.98
C GLN A 365 5.93 30.86 18.93
N VAL A 366 6.02 29.89 19.85
CA VAL A 366 7.18 29.76 20.76
C VAL A 366 8.47 29.58 19.95
N ALA A 367 8.47 28.77 18.89
CA ALA A 367 9.61 28.60 18.00
C ALA A 367 10.02 29.93 17.34
N SER A 368 9.05 30.72 16.86
CA SER A 368 9.28 32.03 16.26
C SER A 368 9.89 33.03 17.27
N GLU A 369 9.43 33.05 18.53
CA GLU A 369 10.02 33.87 19.60
C GLU A 369 11.47 33.49 19.91
N LYS A 370 11.80 32.19 19.80
CA LYS A 370 13.17 31.65 19.93
C LYS A 370 14.01 31.81 18.64
N GLY A 371 13.47 32.48 17.62
CA GLY A 371 14.14 32.75 16.34
C GLY A 371 14.16 31.59 15.34
N LEU A 372 13.61 30.43 15.71
CA LEU A 372 13.58 29.20 14.91
C LEU A 372 12.57 29.29 13.76
N PHE A 373 12.67 28.36 12.81
CA PHE A 373 11.69 28.15 11.74
C PHE A 373 10.91 26.84 11.98
N THR A 374 9.60 26.84 11.73
CA THR A 374 8.71 25.68 11.96
C THR A 374 8.08 25.17 10.66
N VAL A 375 8.00 23.86 10.48
CA VAL A 375 7.07 23.21 9.55
C VAL A 375 6.01 22.50 10.38
N VAL A 376 4.75 22.83 10.15
CA VAL A 376 3.59 22.27 10.84
C VAL A 376 2.84 21.38 9.86
N PHE A 377 2.61 20.12 10.23
CA PHE A 377 1.73 19.22 9.49
C PHE A 377 0.47 18.96 10.32
N ASN A 378 -0.70 19.35 9.81
CA ASN A 378 -1.99 19.17 10.44
C ASN A 378 -2.78 18.12 9.66
N LEU A 379 -2.81 16.87 10.16
CA LEU A 379 -3.61 15.81 9.56
C LEU A 379 -5.05 15.94 10.03
N GLN A 380 -5.92 16.42 9.14
CA GLN A 380 -7.32 16.70 9.42
C GLN A 380 -8.20 15.49 9.06
N VAL A 381 -9.06 15.12 9.99
CA VAL A 381 -9.97 13.98 9.92
C VAL A 381 -11.40 14.50 10.03
N PRO A 382 -12.11 14.75 8.91
CA PRO A 382 -13.50 15.19 8.97
C PRO A 382 -14.45 14.05 9.30
N GLY A 383 -15.59 14.40 9.90
CA GLY A 383 -16.62 13.47 10.36
C GLY A 383 -17.66 14.19 11.21
N SER A 384 -18.46 13.45 11.97
CA SER A 384 -19.37 14.04 12.97
C SER A 384 -18.64 14.77 14.11
N THR A 385 -17.40 14.36 14.36
CA THR A 385 -16.37 15.12 15.09
C THR A 385 -15.19 15.27 14.13
N HIS A 386 -14.73 16.48 13.90
CA HIS A 386 -13.48 16.74 13.21
C HIS A 386 -12.33 16.51 14.19
N TYR A 387 -11.35 15.68 13.82
CA TYR A 387 -10.10 15.54 14.57
C TYR A 387 -8.94 16.18 13.80
N SER A 388 -7.93 16.64 14.54
CA SER A 388 -6.72 17.24 14.00
C SER A 388 -5.52 16.71 14.78
N MET A 389 -4.58 16.08 14.08
CA MET A 389 -3.30 15.68 14.67
C MET A 389 -2.20 16.56 14.08
N VAL A 390 -1.61 17.40 14.92
CA VAL A 390 -0.70 18.46 14.52
C VAL A 390 0.71 18.12 14.97
N PHE A 391 1.66 18.10 14.03
CA PHE A 391 3.07 17.83 14.29
C PHE A 391 3.89 19.10 14.07
N TYR A 392 4.66 19.51 15.07
CA TYR A 392 5.50 20.71 15.02
C TYR A 392 6.98 20.32 14.88
N PHE A 393 7.53 20.50 13.68
CA PHE A 393 8.94 20.27 13.38
C PHE A 393 9.69 21.60 13.31
N VAL A 394 10.83 21.75 13.99
CA VAL A 394 11.60 23.01 14.03
C VAL A 394 13.04 22.85 13.55
N THR A 395 13.63 23.96 13.09
CA THR A 395 15.06 24.09 12.82
C THR A 395 15.55 25.51 13.09
N LYS A 396 16.85 25.70 13.32
CA LYS A 396 17.45 27.03 13.53
C LYS A 396 17.32 27.93 12.28
N ALA A 397 17.59 27.37 11.10
CA ALA A 397 17.49 28.07 9.82
C ALA A 397 17.29 27.06 8.68
N LEU A 398 16.60 27.49 7.62
CA LEU A 398 16.55 26.74 6.36
C LEU A 398 17.88 26.91 5.62
N VAL A 399 18.46 25.81 5.15
CA VAL A 399 19.72 25.83 4.39
C VAL A 399 19.47 26.48 3.03
N PRO A 400 20.18 27.56 2.64
CA PRO A 400 19.99 28.23 1.36
C PRO A 400 20.11 27.28 0.16
N GLY A 401 19.14 27.34 -0.75
CA GLY A 401 19.07 26.51 -1.97
C GLY A 401 18.63 25.06 -1.75
N SER A 402 18.49 24.60 -0.51
CA SER A 402 18.04 23.23 -0.21
C SER A 402 16.64 22.94 -0.72
N LEU A 403 16.35 21.65 -1.01
CA LEU A 403 15.02 21.20 -1.41
C LEU A 403 13.93 21.58 -0.40
N LEU A 404 14.24 21.52 0.90
CA LEU A 404 13.32 21.95 1.96
C LEU A 404 13.04 23.46 1.91
N GLN A 405 14.05 24.29 1.66
CA GLN A 405 13.80 25.72 1.46
C GLN A 405 12.93 25.97 0.22
N ARG A 406 13.24 25.31 -0.91
CA ARG A 406 12.44 25.42 -2.15
C ARG A 406 11.00 24.95 -1.98
N PHE A 407 10.75 23.95 -1.13
CA PHE A 407 9.40 23.52 -0.75
C PHE A 407 8.67 24.56 0.11
N VAL A 408 9.36 25.17 1.08
CA VAL A 408 8.79 26.21 1.94
C VAL A 408 8.45 27.48 1.15
N ASP A 409 9.36 27.93 0.28
CA ASP A 409 9.26 29.20 -0.45
C ASP A 409 8.61 29.05 -1.85
N GLY A 410 8.29 27.83 -2.28
CA GLY A 410 7.68 27.53 -3.59
C GLY A 410 6.18 27.86 -3.68
N ASP A 411 5.55 27.43 -4.77
CA ASP A 411 4.10 27.49 -4.99
C ASP A 411 3.43 26.15 -4.64
N ASP A 412 2.10 26.13 -4.69
CA ASP A 412 1.32 24.95 -4.32
C ASP A 412 1.41 23.84 -5.36
N GLU A 413 1.75 24.13 -6.62
CA GLU A 413 2.02 23.09 -7.64
C GLU A 413 3.31 22.34 -7.31
N PHE A 414 4.38 23.07 -6.95
CA PHE A 414 5.63 22.47 -6.46
C PHE A 414 5.40 21.72 -5.15
N ARG A 415 4.64 22.26 -4.20
CA ARG A 415 4.36 21.56 -2.94
C ARG A 415 3.54 20.30 -3.17
N ASN A 416 2.44 20.37 -3.90
CA ASN A 416 1.58 19.22 -4.18
C ASN A 416 2.30 18.12 -4.96
N SER A 417 3.13 18.50 -5.93
CA SER A 417 3.89 17.53 -6.74
C SER A 417 5.05 16.84 -6.00
N ARG A 418 5.51 17.39 -4.86
CA ARG A 418 6.68 16.88 -4.10
C ARG A 418 6.38 16.43 -2.66
N PHE A 419 5.30 16.87 -2.03
CA PHE A 419 5.03 16.53 -0.63
C PHE A 419 4.72 15.03 -0.47
N LYS A 420 5.50 14.34 0.36
CA LYS A 420 5.44 12.89 0.51
C LYS A 420 5.30 12.48 1.99
N LEU A 421 4.53 11.42 2.22
CA LEU A 421 4.35 10.77 3.51
C LEU A 421 4.68 9.28 3.37
N ILE A 422 5.52 8.76 4.26
CA ILE A 422 5.78 7.32 4.40
C ILE A 422 5.11 6.86 5.70
N PRO A 423 3.97 6.17 5.64
CA PRO A 423 3.40 5.52 6.81
C PRO A 423 4.12 4.20 7.08
N SER A 424 4.04 3.73 8.32
CA SER A 424 4.34 2.35 8.70
C SER A 424 3.48 1.98 9.91
N VAL A 425 3.13 0.71 10.08
CA VAL A 425 2.27 0.25 11.19
C VAL A 425 2.99 -0.85 11.98
N PRO A 426 3.98 -0.48 12.85
CA PRO A 426 4.71 -1.42 13.69
C PRO A 426 3.82 -2.34 14.51
N LYS A 427 2.69 -1.83 15.03
CA LYS A 427 1.67 -2.64 15.72
C LYS A 427 0.29 -2.40 15.11
N GLY A 428 -0.34 -3.46 14.63
CA GLY A 428 -1.67 -3.46 14.05
C GLY A 428 -1.98 -4.79 13.38
N SER A 429 -3.26 -5.05 13.11
CA SER A 429 -3.70 -6.22 12.35
C SER A 429 -3.20 -6.17 10.90
N TRP A 430 -3.10 -7.33 10.26
CA TRP A 430 -2.72 -7.45 8.84
C TRP A 430 -3.60 -6.58 7.95
N ILE A 431 -4.89 -6.46 8.29
CA ILE A 431 -5.84 -5.70 7.50
C ILE A 431 -5.59 -4.19 7.55
N VAL A 432 -5.21 -3.65 8.71
CA VAL A 432 -4.78 -2.25 8.84
C VAL A 432 -3.44 -2.04 8.16
N ARG A 433 -2.47 -2.93 8.39
CA ARG A 433 -1.14 -2.87 7.76
C ARG A 433 -1.21 -2.88 6.23
N GLN A 434 -2.08 -3.70 5.63
CA GLN A 434 -2.27 -3.72 4.17
C GLN A 434 -3.02 -2.48 3.66
N SER A 435 -4.02 -1.98 4.42
CA SER A 435 -4.82 -0.83 4.00
C SER A 435 -4.04 0.49 4.07
N VAL A 436 -3.22 0.68 5.10
CA VAL A 436 -2.30 1.83 5.22
C VAL A 436 -1.09 1.63 4.31
N GLY A 437 -0.48 0.44 4.36
CA GLY A 437 0.77 0.10 3.67
C GLY A 437 2.01 0.69 4.35
N SER A 438 3.16 0.42 3.74
CA SER A 438 4.47 1.01 4.06
C SER A 438 5.03 1.88 2.91
N THR A 439 4.35 1.90 1.77
CA THR A 439 4.80 2.60 0.56
C THR A 439 4.69 4.12 0.73
N PRO A 440 5.72 4.89 0.37
CA PRO A 440 5.63 6.35 0.26
C PRO A 440 4.47 6.82 -0.64
N CYS A 441 3.69 7.79 -0.18
CA CYS A 441 2.58 8.40 -0.93
C CYS A 441 2.87 9.89 -1.17
N LEU A 442 2.69 10.38 -2.41
CA LEU A 442 2.69 11.81 -2.74
C LEU A 442 1.39 12.44 -2.23
N LEU A 443 1.40 12.88 -0.98
CA LEU A 443 0.20 13.25 -0.23
C LEU A 443 -0.54 14.42 -0.88
N GLY A 444 0.18 15.44 -1.36
CA GLY A 444 -0.41 16.59 -2.07
C GLY A 444 -0.96 16.29 -3.48
N LYS A 445 -0.81 15.06 -3.99
CA LYS A 445 -1.56 14.57 -5.16
C LYS A 445 -2.74 13.67 -4.79
N ALA A 446 -2.76 13.14 -3.57
CA ALA A 446 -3.71 12.11 -3.14
C ALA A 446 -4.86 12.67 -2.29
N VAL A 447 -4.65 13.82 -1.64
CA VAL A 447 -5.61 14.54 -0.80
C VAL A 447 -5.38 16.05 -0.93
N ASP A 448 -6.42 16.83 -0.71
CA ASP A 448 -6.36 18.29 -0.70
C ASP A 448 -5.44 18.78 0.42
N CYS A 449 -4.45 19.59 0.04
CA CYS A 449 -3.53 20.25 0.96
C CYS A 449 -3.69 21.76 0.87
N ASN A 450 -3.91 22.42 2.02
CA ASN A 450 -3.93 23.87 2.15
C ASN A 450 -2.61 24.35 2.80
N TYR A 451 -1.94 25.30 2.15
CA TYR A 451 -0.59 25.74 2.51
C TYR A 451 -0.59 27.17 3.06
N ILE A 452 -0.16 27.33 4.31
CA ILE A 452 -0.19 28.63 4.99
C ILE A 452 1.23 29.06 5.37
N ARG A 453 1.77 30.04 4.64
CA ARG A 453 3.13 30.57 4.84
C ARG A 453 3.10 31.82 5.73
N GLY A 454 3.39 31.65 7.02
CA GLY A 454 3.73 32.76 7.92
C GLY A 454 5.22 33.13 7.84
N PRO A 455 5.71 34.24 8.43
CA PRO A 455 7.11 34.66 8.28
C PRO A 455 8.14 33.61 8.75
N LYS A 456 7.86 32.92 9.85
CA LYS A 456 8.72 31.94 10.52
C LYS A 456 8.17 30.51 10.49
N TYR A 457 7.12 30.24 9.72
CA TYR A 457 6.60 28.88 9.55
C TYR A 457 5.96 28.63 8.19
N LEU A 458 5.92 27.36 7.80
CA LEU A 458 4.96 26.81 6.85
C LEU A 458 4.03 25.88 7.62
N GLU A 459 2.72 26.04 7.43
CA GLU A 459 1.73 25.08 7.87
C GLU A 459 1.11 24.39 6.65
N VAL A 460 0.87 23.09 6.79
CA VAL A 460 0.25 22.22 5.79
C VAL A 460 -0.94 21.53 6.43
N ASP A 461 -2.12 22.06 6.13
CA ASP A 461 -3.41 21.44 6.46
C ASP A 461 -3.69 20.34 5.43
N VAL A 462 -3.82 19.09 5.88
CA VAL A 462 -4.04 17.93 5.01
C VAL A 462 -5.45 17.38 5.27
N ASP A 463 -6.37 17.59 4.33
CA ASP A 463 -7.75 17.13 4.45
C ASP A 463 -7.89 15.68 3.96
N ILE A 464 -7.73 14.73 4.88
CA ILE A 464 -7.82 13.29 4.59
C ILE A 464 -9.23 12.90 4.09
N GLY A 465 -10.26 13.73 4.34
CA GLY A 465 -11.62 13.47 3.88
C GLY A 465 -11.88 13.78 2.42
N SER A 466 -11.05 14.62 1.78
CA SER A 466 -11.17 14.94 0.34
C SER A 466 -11.04 13.70 -0.56
N SER A 467 -10.28 12.70 -0.12
CA SER A 467 -10.17 11.41 -0.79
C SER A 467 -11.10 10.37 -0.17
N THR A 468 -12.04 9.85 -0.96
CA THR A 468 -12.91 8.72 -0.59
C THR A 468 -12.11 7.49 -0.15
N VAL A 469 -10.93 7.29 -0.74
CA VAL A 469 -9.97 6.22 -0.43
C VAL A 469 -9.27 6.47 0.89
N ALA A 470 -8.67 7.65 1.08
CA ALA A 470 -7.93 7.95 2.31
C ALA A 470 -8.88 7.97 3.53
N ASN A 471 -10.08 8.55 3.38
CA ASN A 471 -11.18 8.44 4.33
C ASN A 471 -11.63 6.98 4.55
N GLY A 472 -11.63 6.16 3.49
CA GLY A 472 -11.88 4.71 3.55
C GLY A 472 -10.87 3.94 4.40
N VAL A 473 -9.57 4.23 4.26
CA VAL A 473 -8.48 3.65 5.07
C VAL A 473 -8.55 4.19 6.50
N LEU A 474 -8.74 5.49 6.67
CA LEU A 474 -8.85 6.16 7.96
C LEU A 474 -10.02 5.61 8.78
N GLY A 475 -11.19 5.35 8.16
CA GLY A 475 -12.32 4.71 8.81
C GLY A 475 -12.10 3.24 9.20
N LEU A 476 -11.00 2.60 8.80
CA LEU A 476 -10.52 1.34 9.41
C LEU A 476 -9.63 1.66 10.62
N VAL A 477 -8.66 2.54 10.43
CA VAL A 477 -7.69 2.97 11.45
C VAL A 477 -8.41 3.49 12.71
N VAL A 478 -9.33 4.44 12.56
CA VAL A 478 -10.10 5.07 13.65
C VAL A 478 -10.87 4.04 14.49
N GLY A 479 -11.41 2.98 13.86
CA GLY A 479 -12.15 1.93 14.54
C GLY A 479 -11.31 1.06 15.48
N VAL A 480 -9.99 1.03 15.30
CA VAL A 480 -9.06 0.21 16.10
C VAL A 480 -7.85 0.99 16.65
N ILE A 481 -7.88 2.32 16.55
CA ILE A 481 -6.74 3.24 16.80
C ILE A 481 -6.08 3.05 18.18
N THR A 482 -6.87 2.69 19.20
CA THR A 482 -6.42 2.39 20.57
C THR A 482 -5.55 1.12 20.69
N THR A 483 -5.46 0.31 19.64
CA THR A 483 -4.63 -0.91 19.55
C THR A 483 -3.45 -0.76 18.59
N LEU A 484 -3.39 0.34 17.82
CA LEU A 484 -2.37 0.59 16.82
C LEU A 484 -1.14 1.32 17.39
N VAL A 485 0.00 1.08 16.74
CA VAL A 485 1.17 1.97 16.74
C VAL A 485 1.45 2.30 15.29
N VAL A 486 1.49 3.60 14.97
CA VAL A 486 1.66 4.12 13.62
C VAL A 486 2.87 5.03 13.59
N ASP A 487 3.77 4.75 12.66
CA ASP A 487 4.93 5.57 12.33
C ASP A 487 4.61 6.39 11.07
N MET A 488 4.98 7.66 11.07
CA MET A 488 4.77 8.59 9.96
C MET A 488 6.04 9.40 9.73
N ALA A 489 6.56 9.38 8.51
CA ALA A 489 7.70 10.18 8.08
C ALA A 489 7.32 11.13 6.94
N PHE A 490 7.57 12.43 7.14
CA PHE A 490 7.29 13.48 6.17
C PHE A 490 8.57 13.81 5.40
N LEU A 491 8.49 13.94 4.08
CA LEU A 491 9.63 14.32 3.22
C LEU A 491 9.19 15.08 1.97
N VAL A 492 10.16 15.71 1.31
CA VAL A 492 9.99 16.29 -0.02
C VAL A 492 10.64 15.35 -1.02
N GLN A 493 9.89 14.93 -2.04
CA GLN A 493 10.39 14.02 -3.08
C GLN A 493 11.49 14.68 -3.91
N ALA A 494 12.58 13.95 -4.13
CA ALA A 494 13.64 14.33 -5.06
C ALA A 494 13.34 13.81 -6.47
N ASN A 495 13.43 14.70 -7.47
CA ASN A 495 13.23 14.40 -8.89
C ASN A 495 14.48 14.69 -9.74
N ALA A 496 15.50 15.35 -9.18
CA ALA A 496 16.78 15.64 -9.84
C ALA A 496 17.98 15.05 -9.06
N THR A 497 19.11 14.85 -9.74
CA THR A 497 20.30 14.19 -9.16
C THR A 497 20.99 15.02 -8.06
N ASP A 498 20.86 16.34 -8.10
CA ASP A 498 21.33 17.28 -7.07
C ASP A 498 20.41 17.32 -5.83
N GLU A 499 19.19 16.79 -5.95
CA GLU A 499 18.22 16.67 -4.86
C GLU A 499 18.40 15.36 -4.05
N LEU A 500 19.29 14.47 -4.48
CA LEU A 500 19.52 13.15 -3.88
C LEU A 500 20.78 13.08 -3.00
N PRO A 501 20.81 12.24 -1.95
CA PRO A 501 19.73 11.35 -1.51
C PRO A 501 18.57 12.12 -0.87
N GLU A 502 17.37 11.55 -0.94
CA GLU A 502 16.21 12.06 -0.21
C GLU A 502 16.47 12.07 1.31
N ARG A 503 15.88 13.03 2.02
CA ARG A 503 15.96 13.13 3.48
C ARG A 503 14.60 13.47 4.07
N LEU A 504 14.32 12.86 5.23
CA LEU A 504 13.10 13.15 5.99
C LEU A 504 13.15 14.57 6.55
N ILE A 505 12.03 15.30 6.45
CA ILE A 505 11.79 16.51 7.24
C ILE A 505 11.82 16.10 8.72
N GLY A 506 11.04 15.09 9.07
CA GLY A 506 11.08 14.42 10.36
C GLY A 506 10.11 13.24 10.42
N ALA A 507 10.19 12.46 11.49
CA ALA A 507 9.34 11.29 11.70
C ALA A 507 8.80 11.21 13.13
N VAL A 508 7.60 10.66 13.26
CA VAL A 508 6.86 10.49 14.51
C VAL A 508 6.35 9.07 14.64
N ARG A 509 6.38 8.52 15.85
CA ARG A 509 5.64 7.33 16.26
C ARG A 509 4.48 7.78 17.15
N VAL A 510 3.29 7.32 16.84
CA VAL A 510 2.04 7.61 17.56
C VAL A 510 1.47 6.29 18.07
N SER A 511 1.22 6.18 19.37
CA SER A 511 0.93 4.91 20.05
C SER A 511 -0.41 4.93 20.79
N HIS A 512 -1.30 4.00 20.43
CA HIS A 512 -2.53 3.67 21.16
C HIS A 512 -3.39 4.90 21.51
N ILE A 513 -3.64 5.76 20.52
CA ILE A 513 -4.38 7.02 20.70
C ILE A 513 -5.82 6.78 21.10
N GLU A 514 -6.32 7.61 22.01
CA GLU A 514 -7.70 7.61 22.44
C GLU A 514 -8.46 8.80 21.82
N LEU A 515 -9.57 8.54 21.12
CA LEU A 515 -10.39 9.62 20.54
C LEU A 515 -10.99 10.53 21.63
N SER A 516 -11.20 9.98 22.84
CA SER A 516 -11.66 10.70 24.01
C SER A 516 -10.66 11.73 24.54
N SER A 517 -9.35 11.50 24.41
CA SER A 517 -8.30 12.39 24.95
C SER A 517 -8.09 13.66 24.13
N ALA A 518 -8.50 13.66 22.85
CA ALA A 518 -8.45 14.83 21.97
C ALA A 518 -9.07 16.07 22.66
N ILE A 519 -8.40 17.20 22.62
CA ILE A 519 -8.85 18.41 23.32
C ILE A 519 -9.64 19.32 22.37
N VAL A 520 -10.64 20.06 22.88
CA VAL A 520 -11.25 21.16 22.10
C VAL A 520 -10.32 22.36 22.19
N PRO A 521 -9.77 22.87 21.06
CA PRO A 521 -8.86 24.01 21.10
C PRO A 521 -9.62 25.27 21.52
N ASN A 522 -9.00 26.08 22.38
CA ASN A 522 -9.43 27.47 22.55
C ASN A 522 -9.05 28.26 21.29
N LEU A 523 -9.94 28.25 20.31
CA LEU A 523 -9.93 29.15 19.16
C LEU A 523 -10.76 30.38 19.55
N ASP A 524 -10.10 31.51 19.85
CA ASP A 524 -10.81 32.77 20.05
C ASP A 524 -11.56 33.12 18.75
N PRO A 525 -12.88 33.41 18.82
CA PRO A 525 -13.66 33.76 17.64
C PRO A 525 -13.32 35.18 17.19
N SER A 526 -12.36 35.29 16.27
CA SER A 526 -11.97 36.54 15.59
C SER A 526 -12.60 36.65 14.20
#